data_AF-A0A1C6A4E6-F1
#
_entry.id   AF-A0A1C6A4E6-F1
#
_cell.length_a   1.000
_cell.length_b   1.000
_cell.length_c   1.000
_cell.angle_alpha   90.00
_cell.angle_beta   90.00
_cell.angle_gamma   90.00
#
_symmetry.space_group_name_H-M   'P 1'
#
loop_
_entity.id
_entity.type
_entity.pdbx_description
1 polymer ?
#
loop_
_entity_poly.entity_id
_entity_poly.type
_entity_poly.pdbx_seq_one_letter_code
_entity_poly.pdbx_strand_id
1 'polypeptide(L)' 'MARAGIDGPEDRYLAQLLGRVNYQLQITPGRRELQEARDWLIKVQPQYGGGRETSSAEKQIL' A
#
# COMPACT_ATOMS: atom_id res chain seq x y z
N MET A 1 2.88 -16.78 -9.64
CA MET A 1 1.43 -16.54 -9.62
C MET A 1 0.62 -17.69 -10.19
N ALA A 2 0.85 -18.15 -11.44
CA ALA A 2 0.08 -19.26 -12.03
C ALA A 2 0.12 -20.59 -11.22
N ARG A 3 1.27 -20.97 -10.65
CA ARG A 3 1.40 -22.15 -9.77
C ARG A 3 0.62 -22.02 -8.45
N ALA A 4 0.28 -20.80 -8.06
CA ALA A 4 -0.57 -20.47 -6.92
C ALA A 4 -2.03 -20.17 -7.35
N GLY A 5 -2.39 -20.41 -8.63
CA GLY A 5 -3.73 -20.13 -9.16
C GLY A 5 -4.06 -18.65 -9.34
N ILE A 6 -3.06 -17.76 -9.28
CA ILE A 6 -3.26 -16.33 -9.47
C ILE A 6 -2.90 -15.99 -10.91
N ASP A 7 -3.88 -15.51 -11.66
CA ASP A 7 -3.72 -15.10 -13.05
C ASP A 7 -3.12 -13.69 -13.16
N GLY A 8 -2.16 -13.56 -14.07
CA GLY A 8 -1.53 -12.29 -14.41
C GLY A 8 -0.26 -11.96 -13.60
N PRO A 9 0.32 -10.77 -13.86
CA PRO A 9 1.55 -10.33 -13.24
C PRO A 9 1.33 -9.97 -11.77
N GLU A 10 2.34 -10.24 -10.95
CA GLU A 10 2.37 -9.96 -9.51
C GLU A 10 2.05 -8.49 -9.19
N ASP A 11 2.60 -7.54 -9.97
CA ASP A 11 2.33 -6.12 -9.77
C ASP A 11 0.84 -5.76 -9.89
N ARG A 12 0.14 -6.36 -10.85
CA ARG A 12 -1.30 -6.14 -11.00
C ARG A 12 -2.06 -6.68 -9.79
N TYR A 13 -1.65 -7.85 -9.29
CA TYR A 13 -2.27 -8.47 -8.12
C TYR A 13 -2.06 -7.63 -6.86
N LEU A 14 -0.83 -7.20 -6.59
CA LEU A 14 -0.50 -6.38 -5.42
C LEU A 14 -1.21 -5.02 -5.44
N ALA A 15 -1.34 -4.39 -6.63
CA ALA A 15 -2.06 -3.14 -6.78
C ALA A 15 -3.57 -3.29 -6.50
N GLN A 16 -4.17 -4.39 -6.95
CA GLN A 16 -5.57 -4.71 -6.65
C GLN A 16 -5.76 -4.98 -5.16
N LEU A 17 -4.81 -5.69 -4.52
CA LEU A 17 -4.86 -6.00 -3.10
C LEU A 17 -4.76 -4.72 -2.26
N LEU A 18 -3.87 -3.79 -2.61
CA LEU A 18 -3.77 -2.48 -1.97
C LEU A 18 -5.08 -1.68 -2.10
N GLY A 19 -5.71 -1.69 -3.27
CA GLY A 19 -7.01 -1.06 -3.47
C GLY A 19 -8.11 -1.61 -2.55
N ARG A 20 -8.17 -2.94 -2.39
CA ARG A 20 -9.13 -3.60 -1.49
C ARG A 20 -8.88 -3.29 -0.02
N VAL A 21 -7.62 -3.33 0.42
CA VAL A 21 -7.25 -2.98 1.80
C VAL A 21 -7.59 -1.52 2.10
N ASN A 22 -7.30 -0.59 1.18
CA ASN A 22 -7.66 0.82 1.32
C ASN A 22 -9.18 1.02 1.45
N TYR A 23 -9.97 0.36 0.60
CA TYR A 23 -11.42 0.41 0.69
C TYR A 23 -11.94 -0.12 2.04
N GLN A 24 -11.41 -1.24 2.52
CA GLN A 24 -11.83 -1.81 3.79
C GLN A 24 -11.50 -0.89 4.97
N LEU A 25 -10.34 -0.22 4.94
CA LEU A 25 -9.96 0.76 5.96
C LEU A 25 -10.84 2.02 5.95
N GLN A 26 -11.38 2.41 4.79
CA GLN A 26 -12.34 3.52 4.72
C GLN A 26 -13.67 3.17 5.41
N ILE A 27 -14.13 1.92 5.29
CA ILE A 27 -15.40 1.47 5.88
C ILE A 27 -15.24 1.09 7.35
N THR A 28 -14.11 0.49 7.70
CA THR A 28 -13.82 0.00 9.06
C THR A 28 -12.52 0.62 9.56
N PRO A 29 -12.53 1.90 9.95
CA PRO A 29 -11.36 2.54 10.53
C PRO A 29 -10.95 1.84 11.84
N GLY A 30 -9.65 1.86 12.15
CA GLY A 30 -9.13 1.31 13.41
C GLY A 30 -8.77 -0.18 13.39
N ARG A 31 -8.96 -0.88 12.26
CA ARG A 31 -8.45 -2.25 12.08
C ARG A 31 -6.92 -2.22 11.91
N ARG A 32 -6.18 -2.47 12.99
CA ARG A 32 -4.71 -2.45 13.01
C ARG A 32 -4.08 -3.40 11.98
N GLU A 33 -4.58 -4.63 11.89
CA GLU A 33 -4.09 -5.63 10.93
C GLU A 33 -4.19 -5.16 9.48
N LEU A 34 -5.26 -4.42 9.14
CA LEU A 34 -5.43 -3.87 7.79
C LEU A 34 -4.51 -2.67 7.55
N GLN A 35 -4.17 -1.89 8.58
CA GLN A 35 -3.16 -0.83 8.47
C GLN A 35 -1.78 -1.44 8.21
N GLU A 36 -1.41 -2.47 8.99
CA GLU A 36 -0.14 -3.19 8.82
C GLU A 36 -0.04 -3.84 7.43
N ALA A 37 -1.14 -4.45 6.94
CA ALA A 37 -1.20 -4.99 5.58
C ALA A 37 -1.04 -3.89 4.51
N ARG A 38 -1.68 -2.73 4.69
CA ARG A 38 -1.53 -1.59 3.76
C ARG A 38 -0.09 -1.09 3.72
N ASP A 39 0.53 -0.91 4.87
CA ASP A 39 1.88 -0.39 4.97
C ASP A 39 2.90 -1.38 4.38
N TRP A 40 2.69 -2.69 4.59
CA TRP A 40 3.45 -3.74 3.91
C TRP A 40 3.27 -3.68 2.39
N LEU A 41 2.04 -3.54 1.89
CA LEU A 41 1.74 -3.46 0.45
C LEU A 41 2.40 -2.24 -0.21
N ILE A 42 2.40 -1.08 0.45
CA ILE A 42 3.10 0.13 0.00
C ILE A 42 4.62 -0.13 -0.08
N LYS A 43 5.19 -0.79 0.93
CA LYS A 43 6.61 -1.11 0.98
C LYS A 43 7.05 -2.05 -0.15
N VAL A 44 6.26 -3.08 -0.44
CA VAL A 44 6.58 -4.04 -1.53
C VAL A 44 6.20 -3.50 -2.91
N GLN A 45 5.42 -2.42 -2.97
CA GLN A 45 4.99 -1.78 -4.20
C GLN A 45 5.22 -0.26 -4.21
N PRO A 46 6.49 0.18 -4.18
CA PRO A 46 6.84 1.58 -4.00
C PRO A 46 6.29 2.50 -5.11
N GLN A 47 6.07 1.96 -6.32
CA GLN A 47 5.44 2.68 -7.42
C GLN A 47 3.97 3.10 -7.14
N TYR A 48 3.31 2.51 -6.15
CA TYR A 48 1.99 2.90 -5.65
C TYR A 48 2.03 3.50 -4.24
N GLY A 49 3.15 3.36 -3.53
CA GLY A 49 3.43 3.99 -2.24
C GLY A 49 3.89 5.45 -2.33
N GLY A 50 4.20 5.95 -3.53
CA GLY A 50 4.69 7.31 -3.82
C GLY A 50 3.70 8.47 -3.59
N GLY A 51 2.79 8.32 -2.62
CA GLY A 51 1.86 9.34 -2.18
C GLY A 51 1.91 9.49 -0.67
N ARG A 52 2.93 10.21 -0.19
CA ARG A 52 3.15 10.66 1.20
C ARG A 52 4.06 9.79 2.05
N GLU A 53 5.35 9.98 1.84
CA GLU A 53 6.29 10.15 2.96
C GLU A 53 7.17 11.37 2.70
N THR A 54 6.70 12.47 3.29
CA THR A 54 7.50 13.48 3.97
C THR A 54 8.74 13.99 3.26
N SER A 55 8.55 15.10 2.53
CA SER A 55 9.56 16.15 2.51
C SER A 55 9.79 16.59 3.96
N SER A 56 10.71 15.90 4.63
CA SER A 56 11.49 16.44 5.74
C SER A 56 12.37 17.55 5.14
N ALA A 57 11.75 18.67 4.80
CA ALA A 57 12.42 19.90 4.38
C ALA A 57 11.79 21.15 5.00
N GLU A 58 10.91 21.00 6.00
CA GLU A 58 10.75 22.02 7.03
C GLU A 58 11.86 21.85 8.07
N LYS A 59 13.05 22.33 7.73
CA LYS A 59 14.04 22.98 8.62
C LYS A 59 15.35 23.16 7.85
N GLN A 60 15.37 24.20 7.03
CA GLN A 60 16.58 25.01 6.94
C GLN A 60 16.12 26.47 6.83
N ILE A 61 15.95 27.05 8.03
CA ILE A 61 16.05 28.48 8.23
C ILE A 61 17.45 28.87 7.76
N LEU A 62 17.51 29.70 6.72
CA LEU A 62 18.56 30.70 6.50
C LEU A 62 18.01 31.78 5.58
#